data_AF-A0A9X1R4W1-F1
#
_entry.id   AF-A0A9X1R4W1-F1
#
_cell.length_a   1.000
_cell.length_b   1.000
_cell.length_c   1.000
_cell.angle_alpha   90.00
_cell.angle_beta   90.00
_cell.angle_gamma   90.00
#
_symmetry.space_group_name_H-M   'P 1'
#
loop_
_entity.id
_entity.type
_entity.pdbx_description
1 polymer ?
#
loop_
_entity_poly.entity_id
_entity_poly.type
_entity_poly.pdbx_seq_one_letter_code
_entity_poly.pdbx_strand_id
1 'polypeptide(L)'
;MKLDAYGNLEWSNEYVDQTHYSGFHDIDLIGNGNLVASGVASGGVSFLMVESNVNGEFVQGNQYWGQEKFAAFASAPTDDGGLITVGTKNARYNEWGDRVFYIKQTPSLLTCESLIPVYTYDDIPGVARRSGGVVTKGGASLTEVMSIDGEGFDIFRRCNSLGKLDHSKMEYSIYPNPAYDFFFINSKTLIYRIEITALDGKKIYSSDVRNHSISVSTRDFSAGMYLVTIHSETGSSTKKVMVSK
;
A
#
# COMPACT_ATOMS: atom_id res chain seq x y z
N MET A 1 -9.19 -2.80 -2.65
CA MET A 1 -9.43 -3.60 -3.87
C MET A 1 -10.67 -3.07 -4.57
N LYS A 2 -10.75 -3.14 -5.89
CA LYS A 2 -11.94 -2.77 -6.67
C LYS A 2 -12.58 -4.01 -7.29
N LEU A 3 -13.89 -4.12 -7.13
CA LEU A 3 -14.70 -5.20 -7.69
C LEU A 3 -15.67 -4.63 -8.74
N ASP A 4 -16.06 -5.43 -9.72
CA ASP A 4 -17.15 -5.12 -10.64
C ASP A 4 -18.52 -5.30 -9.96
N ALA A 5 -19.59 -4.97 -10.68
CA ALA A 5 -20.96 -5.10 -10.19
C ALA A 5 -21.38 -6.55 -9.86
N TYR A 6 -20.62 -7.54 -10.31
CA TYR A 6 -20.84 -8.96 -10.07
C TYR A 6 -19.92 -9.52 -8.97
N GLY A 7 -19.07 -8.68 -8.37
CA GLY A 7 -18.13 -9.05 -7.32
C GLY A 7 -16.80 -9.63 -7.83
N ASN A 8 -16.52 -9.59 -9.14
CA ASN A 8 -15.23 -10.01 -9.68
C ASN A 8 -14.16 -8.95 -9.41
N LEU A 9 -12.93 -9.38 -9.11
CA LEU A 9 -11.80 -8.48 -8.94
C LEU A 9 -11.45 -7.78 -10.26
N GLU A 10 -11.60 -6.46 -10.30
CA GLU A 10 -11.11 -5.62 -11.40
C GLU A 10 -9.62 -5.31 -11.20
N TRP A 11 -9.26 -4.83 -10.01
CA TRP A 11 -7.87 -4.60 -9.64
C TRP A 11 -7.65 -4.57 -8.12
N SER A 12 -6.43 -4.91 -7.72
CA SER A 12 -5.92 -4.75 -6.36
C SER A 12 -4.48 -4.26 -6.41
N ASN A 13 -4.14 -3.36 -5.50
CA ASN A 13 -2.76 -2.92 -5.29
C ASN A 13 -2.38 -3.18 -3.85
N GLU A 14 -1.13 -3.55 -3.67
CA GLU A 14 -0.47 -3.62 -2.38
C GLU A 14 0.54 -2.47 -2.30
N TYR A 15 0.70 -1.93 -1.10
CA TYR A 15 1.63 -0.84 -0.83
C TYR A 15 2.51 -1.29 0.32
N VAL A 16 3.81 -1.10 0.16
CA VAL A 16 4.78 -1.48 1.18
C VAL A 16 5.39 -0.23 1.77
N ASP A 17 5.50 -0.23 3.09
CA ASP A 17 6.38 0.67 3.81
C ASP A 17 7.57 -0.09 4.41
N GLN A 18 8.54 0.66 4.93
CA GLN A 18 9.74 0.11 5.57
C GLN A 18 9.48 -0.40 7.01
N THR A 19 8.22 -0.62 7.40
CA THR A 19 7.80 -0.92 8.78
C THR A 19 6.96 -2.20 8.86
N HIS A 20 6.72 -2.69 10.08
CA HIS A 20 6.31 -4.07 10.35
C HIS A 20 4.78 -4.29 10.40
N TYR A 21 3.97 -3.23 10.40
CA TYR A 21 2.52 -3.27 10.47
C TYR A 21 1.90 -2.00 9.86
N SER A 22 1.14 -2.12 8.78
CA SER A 22 0.38 -1.01 8.22
C SER A 22 -0.91 -1.50 7.60
N GLY A 23 -1.90 -0.62 7.56
CA GLY A 23 -3.22 -0.95 7.05
C GLY A 23 -4.03 0.30 6.76
N PHE A 24 -4.80 0.26 5.67
CA PHE A 24 -5.80 1.27 5.36
C PHE A 24 -7.06 1.01 6.17
N HIS A 25 -7.66 2.08 6.69
CA HIS A 25 -8.94 2.05 7.38
C HIS A 25 -10.05 2.67 6.56
N ASP A 26 -9.74 3.62 5.69
CA ASP A 26 -10.73 4.33 4.89
C ASP A 26 -10.24 4.62 3.48
N ILE A 27 -11.19 4.87 2.57
CA ILE A 27 -10.94 5.24 1.18
C ILE A 27 -12.00 6.20 0.66
N ASP A 28 -11.54 7.34 0.13
CA ASP A 28 -12.39 8.41 -0.37
C ASP A 28 -12.12 8.74 -1.84
N LEU A 29 -13.18 9.11 -2.58
CA LEU A 29 -13.06 9.76 -3.88
C LEU A 29 -12.98 11.27 -3.67
N ILE A 30 -11.86 11.89 -4.04
CA ILE A 30 -11.62 13.33 -3.87
C ILE A 30 -11.96 14.10 -5.15
N GLY A 31 -12.12 15.43 -5.03
CA GLY A 31 -12.69 16.28 -6.10
C GLY A 31 -11.92 16.29 -7.44
N ASN A 32 -10.67 15.83 -7.46
CA ASN A 32 -9.89 15.66 -8.70
C ASN A 32 -10.17 14.33 -9.43
N GLY A 33 -11.04 13.47 -8.89
CA GLY A 33 -11.38 12.16 -9.45
C GLY A 33 -10.45 11.02 -9.03
N ASN A 34 -9.51 11.26 -8.11
CA ASN A 34 -8.65 10.22 -7.56
C ASN A 34 -9.24 9.60 -6.28
N LEU A 35 -8.75 8.40 -5.96
CA LEU A 35 -9.00 7.71 -4.71
C LEU A 35 -7.87 8.02 -3.73
N VAL A 36 -8.20 8.33 -2.48
CA VAL A 36 -7.25 8.45 -1.38
C VAL A 36 -7.60 7.44 -0.31
N ALA A 37 -6.68 6.52 -0.04
CA ALA A 37 -6.79 5.59 1.07
C ALA A 37 -6.00 6.11 2.27
N SER A 38 -6.61 6.14 3.46
CA SER A 38 -6.00 6.61 4.70
C SER A 38 -5.91 5.48 5.73
N GLY A 39 -4.91 5.51 6.60
CA GLY A 39 -4.77 4.47 7.62
C GLY A 39 -3.56 4.59 8.54
N VAL A 40 -3.21 3.48 9.18
CA VAL A 40 -2.19 3.43 10.24
C VAL A 40 -0.86 2.88 9.69
N ALA A 41 0.25 3.46 10.16
CA ALA A 41 1.61 2.98 9.89
C ALA A 41 2.35 2.66 11.20
N SER A 42 3.01 1.51 11.29
CA SER A 42 3.79 1.12 12.47
C SER A 42 5.17 1.75 12.52
N GLY A 43 5.92 1.45 13.59
CA GLY A 43 7.15 2.17 13.94
C GLY A 43 6.89 3.33 14.90
N GLY A 44 5.70 3.38 15.49
CA GLY A 44 5.49 4.05 16.75
C GLY A 44 5.06 5.51 16.71
N VAL A 45 4.75 6.13 15.56
CA VAL A 45 4.34 7.55 15.60
C VAL A 45 3.47 8.09 14.43
N SER A 46 2.78 7.25 13.64
CA SER A 46 2.41 7.68 12.27
C SER A 46 1.07 7.18 11.70
N PHE A 47 0.50 8.00 10.80
CA PHE A 47 -0.54 7.57 9.86
C PHE A 47 -0.04 7.65 8.41
N LEU A 48 -0.73 6.99 7.49
CA LEU A 48 -0.36 6.95 6.09
C LEU A 48 -1.52 7.33 5.18
N MET A 49 -1.19 7.80 3.99
CA MET A 49 -2.13 8.07 2.91
C MET A 49 -1.54 7.67 1.58
N VAL A 50 -2.36 7.07 0.72
CA VAL A 50 -2.00 6.72 -0.65
C VAL A 50 -3.06 7.23 -1.60
N GLU A 51 -2.62 7.97 -2.59
CA GLU A 51 -3.46 8.43 -3.69
C GLU A 51 -3.22 7.57 -4.93
N SER A 52 -4.30 7.11 -5.55
CA SER A 52 -4.30 6.48 -6.86
C SER A 52 -5.44 7.04 -7.70
N ASN A 53 -5.36 6.93 -9.02
CA ASN A 53 -6.56 7.15 -9.83
C ASN A 53 -7.55 5.98 -9.65
N VAL A 54 -8.77 6.14 -10.19
CA VAL A 54 -9.84 5.12 -10.12
C VAL A 54 -9.51 3.79 -10.82
N ASN A 55 -8.48 3.78 -11.67
CA ASN A 55 -7.97 2.58 -12.35
C ASN A 55 -6.87 1.87 -11.53
N GLY A 56 -6.49 2.39 -10.37
CA GLY A 56 -5.47 1.79 -9.51
C GLY A 56 -4.03 2.15 -9.91
N GLU A 57 -3.83 3.19 -10.71
CA GLU A 57 -2.50 3.73 -10.99
C GLU A 57 -2.07 4.62 -9.82
N PHE A 58 -0.88 4.35 -9.28
CA PHE A 58 -0.34 5.08 -8.14
C PHE A 58 0.00 6.52 -8.55
N VAL A 59 -0.49 7.48 -7.77
CA VAL A 59 -0.15 8.89 -7.91
C VAL A 59 0.94 9.24 -6.89
N GLN A 60 0.69 8.95 -5.61
CA GLN A 60 1.65 9.21 -4.54
C GLN A 60 1.30 8.47 -3.25
N GLY A 61 2.27 8.39 -2.34
CA GLY A 61 2.13 7.72 -1.04
C GLY A 61 2.95 8.44 0.01
N ASN A 62 2.33 8.68 1.16
CA ASN A 62 2.86 9.59 2.17
C ASN A 62 2.65 9.02 3.56
N GLN A 63 3.70 9.12 4.37
CA GLN A 63 3.61 8.90 5.80
C GLN A 63 3.72 10.22 6.54
N TYR A 64 2.88 10.34 7.55
CA TYR A 64 2.82 11.47 8.45
C TYR A 64 3.35 11.00 9.79
N TRP A 65 4.41 11.64 10.26
CA TRP A 65 5.09 11.34 11.49
C TRP A 65 4.90 12.50 12.45
N GLY A 66 4.70 12.23 13.74
CA GLY A 66 4.81 13.27 14.75
C GLY A 66 5.64 12.87 15.94
N GLN A 67 5.63 13.67 17.01
CA GLN A 67 6.31 13.30 18.26
C GLN A 67 5.45 12.39 19.18
N GLU A 68 4.14 12.34 18.93
CA GLU A 68 3.11 11.54 19.60
C GLU A 68 2.53 10.47 18.68
N LYS A 69 1.96 9.37 19.18
CA LYS A 69 1.46 8.33 18.27
C LYS A 69 0.16 8.75 17.60
N PHE A 70 0.17 8.92 16.29
CA PHE A 70 -1.03 9.23 15.51
C PHE A 70 -1.56 8.00 14.78
N ALA A 71 -2.87 7.83 14.76
CA ALA A 71 -3.58 6.84 13.98
C ALA A 71 -4.74 7.51 13.24
N ALA A 72 -4.85 7.32 11.92
CA ALA A 72 -5.99 7.78 11.12
C ALA A 72 -6.99 6.63 10.93
N PHE A 73 -8.28 6.91 11.17
CA PHE A 73 -9.33 5.89 11.11
C PHE A 73 -10.44 6.18 10.12
N ALA A 74 -10.72 7.46 9.85
CA ALA A 74 -11.69 7.85 8.84
C ALA A 74 -11.26 9.14 8.16
N SER A 75 -11.73 9.35 6.95
CA SER A 75 -11.54 10.55 6.18
C SER A 75 -12.81 10.94 5.43
N ALA A 76 -12.85 12.19 4.96
CA ALA A 76 -13.95 12.70 4.14
C ALA A 76 -13.44 13.82 3.23
N PRO A 77 -13.86 13.86 1.95
CA PRO A 77 -13.52 14.96 1.06
C PRO A 77 -14.17 16.27 1.52
N THR A 78 -13.54 17.40 1.20
CA THR A 78 -14.08 18.74 1.46
C THR A 78 -14.44 19.46 0.16
N ASP A 79 -15.38 20.41 0.23
CA ASP A 79 -15.89 21.14 -0.94
C ASP A 79 -14.81 21.95 -1.69
N ASP A 80 -13.73 22.33 -1.00
CA ASP A 80 -12.56 22.98 -1.59
C ASP A 80 -11.56 21.97 -2.22
N GLY A 81 -12.01 20.73 -2.40
CA GLY A 81 -11.27 19.63 -3.01
C GLY A 81 -10.40 18.86 -2.05
N GLY A 82 -10.19 19.34 -0.81
CA GLY A 82 -9.34 18.72 0.19
C GLY A 82 -9.88 17.44 0.83
N LEU A 83 -9.23 17.02 1.91
CA LEU A 83 -9.59 15.86 2.72
C LEU A 83 -9.50 16.22 4.21
N ILE A 84 -10.54 15.93 4.97
CA ILE A 84 -10.49 15.89 6.43
C ILE A 84 -10.17 14.45 6.85
N THR A 85 -9.28 14.28 7.81
CA THR A 85 -8.95 12.98 8.40
C THR A 85 -9.09 13.05 9.90
N VAL A 86 -9.79 12.08 10.47
CA VAL A 86 -10.00 11.95 11.90
C VAL A 86 -9.27 10.72 12.44
N GLY A 87 -8.80 10.85 13.68
CA GLY A 87 -7.90 9.87 14.23
C GLY A 87 -7.66 10.02 15.72
N THR A 88 -6.81 9.16 16.27
CA THR A 88 -6.35 9.28 17.65
C THR A 88 -4.89 9.70 17.72
N LYS A 89 -4.57 10.50 18.74
CA LYS A 89 -3.21 10.81 19.16
C LYS A 89 -2.99 10.27 20.59
N ASN A 90 -1.87 9.59 20.81
CA ASN A 90 -1.47 9.07 22.10
C ASN A 90 -0.23 9.84 22.61
N ALA A 91 -0.38 10.47 23.77
CA ALA A 91 0.63 11.33 24.37
C ALA A 91 1.89 10.55 24.82
N ARG A 92 3.02 11.24 24.92
CA ARG A 92 4.24 10.65 25.47
C ARG A 92 4.11 10.46 26.97
N TYR A 93 4.53 9.29 27.46
CA TYR A 93 4.65 8.92 28.88
C TYR A 93 3.34 8.89 29.68
N ASN A 94 2.82 7.69 29.97
CA ASN A 94 1.85 7.39 31.05
C ASN A 94 0.61 8.31 31.18
N GLU A 95 0.31 9.12 30.17
CA GLU A 95 -0.94 9.84 30.06
C GLU A 95 -1.99 8.86 29.55
N TRP A 96 -2.95 8.55 30.42
CA TRP A 96 -4.00 7.59 30.12
C TRP A 96 -5.03 8.25 29.21
N GLY A 97 -5.24 7.65 28.04
CA GLY A 97 -6.34 7.99 27.13
C GLY A 97 -5.88 8.40 25.74
N ASP A 98 -6.56 7.85 24.74
CA ASP A 98 -6.44 8.33 23.36
C ASP A 98 -7.18 9.66 23.22
N ARG A 99 -6.52 10.66 22.63
CA ARG A 99 -7.13 11.95 22.28
C ARG A 99 -7.55 11.92 20.82
N VAL A 100 -8.61 12.63 20.45
CA VAL A 100 -9.08 12.67 19.05
C VAL A 100 -8.51 13.90 18.35
N PHE A 101 -8.12 13.75 17.08
CA PHE A 101 -7.74 14.85 16.21
C PHE A 101 -8.58 14.86 14.93
N TYR A 102 -8.65 16.03 14.28
CA TYR A 102 -8.98 16.15 12.87
C TYR A 102 -7.96 17.05 12.16
N ILE A 103 -7.54 16.65 10.96
CA ILE A 103 -6.63 17.40 10.11
C ILE A 103 -7.33 17.65 8.79
N LYS A 104 -7.30 18.89 8.28
CA LYS A 104 -7.72 19.19 6.91
C LYS A 104 -6.49 19.38 6.02
N GLN A 105 -6.51 18.75 4.85
CA GLN A 105 -5.43 18.74 3.88
C GLN A 105 -5.96 19.22 2.53
N THR A 106 -5.17 20.01 1.80
CA THR A 106 -5.53 20.40 0.42
C THR A 106 -4.88 19.46 -0.61
N PRO A 107 -5.48 19.24 -1.80
CA PRO A 107 -5.02 18.24 -2.78
C PRO A 107 -3.66 18.52 -3.40
N SER A 108 -3.28 19.81 -3.48
CA SER A 108 -2.06 20.26 -4.16
C SER A 108 -0.85 20.38 -3.24
N LEU A 109 -1.05 20.42 -1.91
CA LEU A 109 0.03 20.55 -0.94
C LEU A 109 0.37 19.20 -0.34
N LEU A 110 0.91 18.41 -1.24
CA LEU A 110 1.74 17.27 -0.93
C LEU A 110 3.20 17.64 -1.26
N THR A 111 3.70 18.75 -0.69
CA THR A 111 5.15 19.01 -0.46
C THR A 111 5.62 18.29 0.82
N CYS A 112 6.62 17.42 0.67
CA CYS A 112 7.12 16.58 1.76
C CYS A 112 8.48 17.09 2.20
N GLU A 113 8.87 16.82 3.45
CA GLU A 113 10.18 17.20 3.95
C GLU A 113 11.09 15.96 4.02
N SER A 114 12.24 16.02 3.36
CA SER A 114 13.23 14.92 3.35
C SER A 114 14.23 14.98 4.51
N LEU A 115 14.23 16.07 5.28
CA LEU A 115 15.27 16.39 6.28
C LEU A 115 14.87 16.04 7.72
N ILE A 116 13.76 15.34 7.93
CA ILE A 116 13.27 15.02 9.29
C ILE A 116 13.83 13.65 9.70
N PRO A 117 14.72 13.59 10.71
CA PRO A 117 15.29 12.34 11.17
C PRO A 117 14.22 11.39 11.70
N VAL A 118 14.37 10.11 11.37
CA VAL A 118 13.50 9.04 11.87
C VAL A 118 13.91 8.76 13.32
N TYR A 119 12.94 8.74 14.23
CA TYR A 119 13.13 8.38 15.65
C TYR A 119 14.05 9.31 16.45
N THR A 120 13.59 10.54 16.74
CA THR A 120 14.09 11.25 17.94
C THR A 120 12.99 11.28 18.99
N TYR A 121 13.30 10.69 20.15
CA TYR A 121 12.51 10.95 21.36
C TYR A 121 12.80 12.37 21.88
N ASP A 122 13.77 13.07 21.32
CA ASP A 122 14.06 14.46 21.69
C ASP A 122 13.25 15.44 20.84
N ASP A 123 12.98 16.62 21.42
CA ASP A 123 12.42 17.76 20.70
C ASP A 123 13.32 18.12 19.51
N ILE A 124 12.73 18.37 18.35
CA ILE A 124 13.49 18.76 17.16
C ILE A 124 14.03 20.19 17.37
N PRO A 125 15.37 20.42 17.36
CA PRO A 125 15.92 21.75 17.55
C PRO A 125 15.39 22.75 16.51
N GLY A 126 14.85 23.88 16.97
CA GLY A 126 14.32 24.95 16.11
C GLY A 126 12.84 24.80 15.70
N VAL A 127 12.14 23.78 16.20
CA VAL A 127 10.71 23.53 15.96
C VAL A 127 9.92 23.95 17.21
N ALA A 128 9.27 25.12 17.17
CA ALA A 128 8.50 25.63 18.31
C ALA A 128 7.07 25.09 18.31
N ARG A 129 6.69 24.35 19.36
CA ARG A 129 5.31 23.87 19.59
C ARG A 129 4.34 25.04 19.69
N ARG A 130 3.26 25.01 18.92
CA ARG A 130 2.18 26.00 19.02
C ARG A 130 0.87 25.32 19.36
N SER A 131 0.20 25.79 20.42
CA SER A 131 -1.18 25.39 20.74
C SER A 131 -2.06 25.59 19.51
N GLY A 132 -2.64 24.52 18.97
CA GLY A 132 -3.57 24.59 17.84
C GLY A 132 -2.96 25.11 16.53
N GLY A 133 -1.68 24.83 16.24
CA GLY A 133 -1.07 25.24 14.98
C GLY A 133 0.07 24.33 14.50
N VAL A 134 0.18 24.22 13.17
CA VAL A 134 1.21 23.46 12.44
C VAL A 134 2.60 24.04 12.68
N VAL A 135 3.57 23.21 13.04
CA VAL A 135 4.97 23.65 13.10
C VAL A 135 5.63 23.54 11.73
N THR A 136 5.74 24.68 11.05
CA THR A 136 6.41 24.79 9.75
C THR A 136 7.92 24.99 9.94
N LYS A 137 8.73 24.07 9.42
CA LYS A 137 10.04 24.44 8.85
C LYS A 137 9.78 24.72 7.36
N GLY A 138 10.38 25.78 6.81
CA GLY A 138 9.93 26.40 5.55
C GLY A 138 9.73 25.42 4.40
N GLY A 139 8.46 25.20 4.00
CA GLY A 139 8.09 24.46 2.79
C GLY A 139 6.96 23.43 2.94
N ALA A 140 6.69 22.93 4.15
CA ALA A 140 5.60 22.00 4.43
C ALA A 140 4.41 22.73 5.07
N SER A 141 3.30 22.90 4.34
CA SER A 141 2.09 23.55 4.88
C SER A 141 0.94 22.55 4.93
N LEU A 142 0.58 22.14 6.15
CA LEU A 142 -0.78 21.70 6.47
C LEU A 142 -1.58 22.97 6.77
N THR A 143 -2.72 23.17 6.13
CA THR A 143 -3.39 24.49 6.10
C THR A 143 -4.27 24.75 7.32
N GLU A 144 -4.75 23.70 8.00
CA GLU A 144 -5.57 23.87 9.21
C GLU A 144 -5.50 22.62 10.09
N VAL A 145 -5.01 22.78 11.32
CA VAL A 145 -4.94 21.74 12.34
C VAL A 145 -5.53 22.31 13.62
N MET A 146 -6.65 21.77 14.06
CA MET A 146 -7.27 22.14 15.33
C MET A 146 -7.13 20.97 16.31
N SER A 147 -6.39 21.19 17.40
CA SER A 147 -6.39 20.28 18.56
C SER A 147 -7.47 20.75 19.53
N ILE A 148 -8.28 19.83 20.04
CA ILE A 148 -9.07 20.08 21.24
C ILE A 148 -8.05 20.15 22.39
N ASP A 149 -8.15 21.18 23.22
CA ASP A 149 -7.29 21.53 24.38
C ASP A 149 -5.84 21.89 24.07
N GLY A 150 -5.54 23.19 23.91
CA GLY A 150 -4.29 23.87 24.34
C GLY A 150 -2.90 23.33 23.95
N GLU A 151 -2.82 22.20 23.25
CA GLU A 151 -1.62 21.40 23.07
C GLU A 151 -1.13 21.47 21.64
N GLY A 152 0.20 21.39 21.50
CA GLY A 152 0.87 21.40 20.21
C GLY A 152 0.50 20.19 19.36
N PHE A 153 0.50 20.38 18.04
CA PHE A 153 0.31 19.31 17.07
C PHE A 153 1.48 19.28 16.11
N ASP A 154 2.47 18.44 16.43
CA ASP A 154 3.72 18.33 15.69
C ASP A 154 3.64 17.14 14.72
N ILE A 155 2.93 17.29 13.59
CA ILE A 155 2.91 16.29 12.51
C ILE A 155 3.63 16.81 11.28
N PHE A 156 4.46 15.94 10.71
CA PHE A 156 5.32 16.20 9.58
C PHE A 156 5.14 15.13 8.51
N ARG A 157 5.11 15.55 7.25
CA ARG A 157 4.99 14.64 6.11
C ARG A 157 6.36 14.23 5.56
N ARG A 158 6.58 12.92 5.34
CA ARG A 158 7.84 12.35 4.82
C ARG A 158 7.78 12.02 3.34
N CYS A 159 8.83 12.40 2.60
CA CYS A 159 9.03 12.01 1.21
C CYS A 159 9.35 10.52 1.07
N ASN A 160 8.92 9.90 -0.04
CA ASN A 160 9.33 8.55 -0.49
C ASN A 160 9.19 7.44 0.57
N SER A 161 8.19 7.57 1.46
CA SER A 161 8.00 6.68 2.60
C SER A 161 7.09 5.48 2.28
N LEU A 162 6.39 5.53 1.14
CA LEU A 162 5.49 4.49 0.65
C LEU A 162 5.70 4.30 -0.85
N GLY A 163 5.87 3.05 -1.26
CA GLY A 163 5.88 2.65 -2.66
C GLY A 163 4.74 1.69 -2.95
N LYS A 164 4.16 1.78 -4.15
CA LYS A 164 3.35 0.68 -4.68
C LYS A 164 4.25 -0.57 -4.75
N LEU A 165 3.80 -1.66 -4.14
CA LEU A 165 4.47 -2.94 -4.32
C LEU A 165 4.26 -3.35 -5.77
N ASP A 166 5.31 -3.17 -6.55
CA ASP A 166 5.24 -3.47 -7.96
C ASP A 166 5.50 -4.95 -8.19
N HIS A 167 4.44 -5.76 -8.16
CA HIS A 167 4.51 -7.15 -8.62
C HIS A 167 4.79 -7.24 -10.13
N SER A 168 4.81 -6.12 -10.88
CA SER A 168 5.12 -6.08 -12.31
C SER A 168 6.61 -6.21 -12.65
N LYS A 169 7.52 -6.16 -11.66
CA LYS A 169 8.78 -6.92 -11.75
C LYS A 169 8.49 -8.39 -11.46
N MET A 170 7.72 -8.99 -12.37
CA MET A 170 7.42 -10.40 -12.38
C MET A 170 8.76 -11.16 -12.35
N GLU A 171 9.08 -11.81 -11.23
CA GLU A 171 10.22 -12.74 -11.17
C GLU A 171 10.05 -13.87 -12.19
N TYR A 172 8.81 -14.13 -12.60
CA TYR A 172 8.42 -15.22 -13.49
C TYR A 172 7.65 -14.73 -14.72
N SER A 173 8.03 -15.15 -15.92
CA SER A 173 7.24 -15.01 -17.15
C SER A 173 6.64 -16.35 -17.53
N ILE A 174 5.37 -16.35 -17.94
CA ILE A 174 4.66 -17.55 -18.43
C ILE A 174 4.11 -17.26 -19.82
N TYR A 175 4.51 -18.04 -20.82
CA TYR A 175 4.13 -17.80 -22.21
C TYR A 175 4.23 -19.07 -23.09
N PRO A 176 3.46 -19.17 -24.19
CA PRO A 176 2.35 -18.29 -24.54
C PRO A 176 1.18 -18.46 -23.56
N ASN A 177 0.40 -17.40 -23.40
CA ASN A 177 -0.87 -17.43 -22.69
C ASN A 177 -1.87 -16.59 -23.53
N PRO A 178 -2.90 -17.20 -24.16
CA PRO A 178 -3.29 -18.60 -24.06
C PRO A 178 -2.27 -19.62 -24.60
N ALA A 179 -2.21 -20.80 -23.97
CA ALA A 179 -1.35 -21.92 -24.32
C ALA A 179 -2.12 -22.94 -25.17
N TYR A 180 -1.49 -23.45 -26.24
CA TYR A 180 -2.10 -24.45 -27.12
C TYR A 180 -1.55 -25.85 -26.80
N ASP A 181 -0.28 -26.12 -27.14
CA ASP A 181 0.39 -27.41 -26.90
C ASP A 181 1.30 -27.43 -25.67
N PHE A 182 1.85 -26.27 -25.31
CA PHE A 182 2.74 -26.08 -24.17
C PHE A 182 2.76 -24.61 -23.74
N PHE A 183 3.29 -24.37 -22.55
CA PHE A 183 3.77 -23.06 -22.13
C PHE A 183 5.11 -23.19 -21.40
N PHE A 184 5.88 -22.11 -21.44
CA PHE A 184 7.13 -21.94 -20.72
C PHE A 184 6.90 -21.14 -19.46
N ILE A 185 7.65 -21.48 -18.42
CA ILE A 185 7.84 -20.64 -17.23
C ILE A 185 9.33 -20.31 -17.17
N ASN A 186 9.67 -19.03 -17.20
CA ASN A 186 11.04 -18.56 -16.94
C ASN A 186 11.07 -17.73 -15.68
N SER A 187 12.15 -17.85 -14.93
CA SER A 187 12.41 -17.16 -13.67
C SER A 187 13.79 -16.52 -13.66
N LYS A 188 13.95 -15.42 -12.91
CA LYS A 188 15.28 -14.89 -12.55
C LYS A 188 15.94 -15.66 -11.40
N THR A 189 15.16 -16.31 -10.56
CA THR A 189 15.59 -17.08 -9.39
C THR A 189 15.36 -18.57 -9.60
N LEU A 190 16.04 -19.42 -8.83
CA LEU A 190 15.92 -20.88 -8.99
C LEU A 190 14.51 -21.35 -8.64
N ILE A 191 13.84 -22.04 -9.57
CA ILE A 191 12.55 -22.68 -9.35
C ILE A 191 12.81 -24.05 -8.71
N TYR A 192 12.27 -24.29 -7.52
CA TYR A 192 12.33 -25.59 -6.87
C TYR A 192 11.26 -26.53 -7.38
N ARG A 193 10.01 -26.05 -7.44
CA ARG A 193 8.83 -26.85 -7.79
C ARG A 193 7.78 -25.98 -8.47
N ILE A 194 7.02 -26.59 -9.37
CA ILE A 194 5.77 -26.02 -9.86
C ILE A 194 4.61 -26.98 -9.58
N GLU A 195 3.45 -26.42 -9.30
CA GLU A 195 2.18 -27.13 -9.16
C GLU A 195 1.13 -26.45 -10.02
N ILE A 196 0.30 -27.23 -10.70
CA ILE A 196 -0.80 -26.72 -11.51
C ILE A 196 -2.10 -27.34 -11.03
N THR A 197 -3.07 -26.49 -10.77
CA THR A 197 -4.41 -26.87 -10.30
C THR A 197 -5.47 -26.31 -11.25
N ALA A 198 -6.57 -27.06 -11.41
CA ALA A 198 -7.78 -26.54 -12.03
C ALA A 198 -8.52 -25.61 -11.06
N LEU A 199 -9.49 -24.84 -11.56
CA LEU A 199 -10.25 -23.88 -10.72
C LEU A 199 -11.09 -24.55 -9.62
N ASP A 200 -11.42 -25.83 -9.78
CA ASP A 200 -12.10 -26.64 -8.77
C ASP A 200 -11.15 -27.15 -7.67
N GLY A 201 -9.86 -26.77 -7.71
CA GLY A 201 -8.83 -27.17 -6.77
C GLY A 201 -8.16 -28.51 -7.09
N LYS A 202 -8.59 -29.23 -8.14
CA LYS A 202 -7.96 -30.49 -8.53
C LYS A 202 -6.53 -30.25 -9.01
N LYS A 203 -5.55 -30.91 -8.39
CA LYS A 203 -4.16 -30.92 -8.85
C LYS A 203 -4.05 -31.68 -10.17
N ILE A 204 -3.52 -31.02 -11.19
CA ILE A 204 -3.38 -31.52 -12.57
C ILE A 204 -1.93 -31.90 -12.86
N TYR A 205 -0.99 -31.13 -12.34
CA TYR A 205 0.43 -31.33 -12.60
C TYR A 205 1.26 -30.91 -11.40
N SER A 206 2.39 -31.59 -11.19
CA SER A 206 3.39 -31.20 -10.20
C SER A 206 4.75 -31.71 -10.67
N SER A 207 5.77 -30.85 -10.60
CA SER A 207 7.15 -31.26 -10.91
C SER A 207 8.14 -30.50 -10.05
N ASP A 208 9.12 -31.24 -9.53
CA ASP A 208 10.36 -30.63 -9.06
C ASP A 208 11.17 -30.21 -10.30
N VAL A 209 11.72 -28.99 -10.27
CA VAL A 209 12.35 -28.36 -11.45
C VAL A 209 13.85 -28.17 -11.21
N ARG A 210 14.20 -27.50 -10.11
CA ARG A 210 15.59 -27.09 -9.77
C ARG A 210 16.31 -26.43 -10.95
N ASN A 211 15.61 -25.51 -11.62
CA ASN A 211 16.13 -24.77 -12.77
C ASN A 211 15.48 -23.38 -12.84
N HIS A 212 16.01 -22.48 -13.68
CA HIS A 212 15.45 -21.15 -13.92
C HIS A 212 14.34 -21.16 -14.97
N SER A 213 14.13 -22.27 -15.67
CA SER A 213 13.08 -22.41 -16.68
C SER A 213 12.52 -23.82 -16.74
N ILE A 214 11.29 -23.94 -17.22
CA ILE A 214 10.62 -25.22 -17.50
C ILE A 214 9.60 -25.04 -18.63
N SER A 215 9.47 -26.08 -19.46
CA SER A 215 8.38 -26.23 -20.42
C SER A 215 7.35 -27.22 -19.89
N VAL A 216 6.08 -26.84 -19.92
CA VAL A 216 4.95 -27.67 -19.49
C VAL A 216 4.08 -27.98 -20.70
N SER A 217 3.93 -29.26 -21.02
CA SER A 217 3.01 -29.74 -22.04
C SER A 217 1.56 -29.64 -21.55
N THR A 218 0.68 -29.06 -22.37
CA THR A 218 -0.77 -28.95 -22.10
C THR A 218 -1.59 -30.04 -22.82
N ARG A 219 -0.92 -31.05 -23.41
CA ARG A 219 -1.60 -32.12 -24.15
C ARG A 219 -2.67 -32.84 -23.33
N ASP A 220 -2.39 -33.09 -22.06
CA ASP A 220 -3.30 -33.78 -21.14
C ASP A 220 -4.29 -32.83 -20.43
N PHE A 221 -4.24 -31.54 -20.74
CA PHE A 221 -5.06 -30.51 -20.11
C PHE A 221 -6.32 -30.31 -20.96
N SER A 222 -7.46 -30.08 -20.34
CA SER A 222 -8.66 -29.65 -21.09
C SER A 222 -8.54 -28.15 -21.42
N ALA A 223 -9.30 -27.67 -22.41
CA ALA A 223 -9.40 -26.23 -22.62
C ALA A 223 -10.04 -25.57 -21.38
N GLY A 224 -9.47 -24.48 -20.91
CA GLY A 224 -9.91 -23.83 -19.67
C GLY A 224 -8.80 -23.05 -18.95
N MET A 225 -9.13 -22.52 -17.78
CA MET A 225 -8.18 -21.79 -16.95
C MET A 225 -7.58 -22.70 -15.87
N TYR A 226 -6.31 -22.48 -15.58
CA TYR A 226 -5.53 -23.18 -14.58
C TYR A 226 -4.76 -22.20 -13.70
N LEU A 227 -4.49 -22.60 -12.45
CA LEU A 227 -3.62 -21.89 -11.52
C LEU A 227 -2.27 -22.59 -11.46
N VAL A 228 -1.22 -21.85 -11.79
CA VAL A 228 0.18 -22.30 -11.76
C VAL A 228 0.85 -21.68 -10.54
N THR A 229 1.15 -22.51 -9.55
CA THR A 229 1.91 -22.15 -8.35
C THR A 229 3.38 -22.48 -8.57
N ILE A 230 4.25 -21.49 -8.39
CA ILE A 230 5.70 -21.58 -8.55
C ILE A 230 6.34 -21.41 -7.18
N HIS A 231 7.14 -22.37 -6.76
CA HIS A 231 7.93 -22.33 -5.53
C HIS A 231 9.40 -22.13 -5.90
N SER A 232 10.02 -21.07 -5.38
CA SER A 232 11.38 -20.64 -5.70
C SER A 232 12.17 -20.27 -4.44
N GLU A 233 13.41 -19.82 -4.64
CA GLU A 233 14.27 -19.24 -3.61
C GLU A 233 13.65 -18.03 -2.88
N THR A 234 12.86 -17.23 -3.58
CA THR A 234 12.31 -15.96 -3.07
C THR A 234 10.91 -16.11 -2.48
N GLY A 235 10.29 -17.28 -2.63
CA GLY A 235 8.98 -17.58 -2.05
C GLY A 235 8.09 -18.38 -2.98
N SER A 236 6.77 -18.25 -2.81
CA SER A 236 5.78 -18.92 -3.64
C SER A 236 4.84 -17.91 -4.30
N SER A 237 4.55 -18.08 -5.59
CA SER A 237 3.68 -17.20 -6.35
C SER A 237 2.71 -18.01 -7.21
N THR A 238 1.47 -17.54 -7.38
CA THR A 238 0.45 -18.22 -8.19
C THR A 238 0.00 -17.34 -9.35
N LYS A 239 -0.07 -17.90 -10.56
CA LYS A 239 -0.52 -17.21 -11.79
C LYS A 239 -1.60 -17.99 -12.52
N LYS A 240 -2.49 -17.27 -13.19
CA LYS A 240 -3.52 -17.86 -14.08
C LYS A 240 -2.94 -18.10 -15.47
N VAL A 241 -3.20 -19.27 -16.04
CA VAL A 241 -2.89 -19.63 -17.43
C VAL A 241 -4.15 -20.14 -18.11
N MET A 242 -4.41 -19.68 -19.33
CA MET A 242 -5.50 -20.15 -20.16
C MET A 242 -4.96 -21.18 -21.15
N VAL A 243 -5.62 -22.33 -21.26
CA VAL A 243 -5.37 -23.34 -22.31
C VAL A 243 -6.51 -23.26 -23.32
N SER A 244 -6.17 -23.03 -24.58
CA SER A 244 -7.11 -22.94 -25.69
C SER A 244 -6.75 -24.02 -26.71
N LYS A 245 -7.56 -25.08 -26.79
CA LYS A 245 -7.43 -26.15 -27.79
C LYS A 245 -8.37 -25.89 -28.96
#